data_AF-A0A7C4XYG6-F1
#
_entry.id   AF-A0A7C4XYG6-F1
#
_cell.length_a   1.000
_cell.length_b   1.000
_cell.length_c   1.000
_cell.angle_alpha   90.00
_cell.angle_beta   90.00
_cell.angle_gamma   90.00
#
_symmetry.space_group_name_H-M   'P 1'
#
loop_
_entity.id
_entity.type
_entity.pdbx_description
1 polymer ?
#
loop_
_entity_poly.entity_id
_entity_poly.type
_entity_poly.pdbx_seq_one_letter_code
_entity_poly.pdbx_strand_id
1 'polypeptide(L)'
;MERKIMNLVVLPEEEWNQLRVGQNEILELLKNIRFEPRKSTHPYGYMTAIEFMEAVKIRRTKFDQLVHTNRIRTIKKFRKIYVPVSEVDRYFKDSSIP
;
A
#
# COMPACT_ATOMS: atom_id res chain seq x y z
N MET A 1 7.59 -45.50 -15.69
CA MET A 1 8.36 -45.17 -14.47
C MET A 1 9.25 -43.97 -14.78
N GLU A 2 8.89 -42.78 -14.32
CA GLU A 2 9.71 -41.58 -14.49
C GLU A 2 10.96 -41.69 -13.61
N ARG A 3 12.15 -41.55 -14.20
CA ARG A 3 13.40 -41.49 -13.45
C ARG A 3 13.54 -40.09 -12.87
N LYS A 4 13.36 -39.97 -11.55
CA LYS A 4 13.66 -38.75 -10.81
C LYS A 4 15.17 -38.51 -10.84
N ILE A 5 15.59 -37.51 -11.61
CA ILE A 5 16.99 -37.05 -11.64
C ILE A 5 17.21 -36.24 -10.35
N MET A 6 18.06 -36.73 -9.45
CA MET A 6 18.50 -35.98 -8.28
C MET A 6 19.84 -35.32 -8.60
N ASN A 7 19.84 -33.99 -8.65
CA ASN A 7 21.08 -33.22 -8.70
C ASN A 7 21.60 -33.04 -7.27
N LEU A 8 22.74 -33.67 -6.97
CA LEU A 8 23.46 -33.46 -5.72
C LEU A 8 24.39 -32.26 -5.91
N VAL A 9 24.11 -31.19 -5.18
CA VAL A 9 24.97 -30.00 -5.13
C VAL A 9 25.70 -30.02 -3.79
N VAL A 10 27.02 -30.14 -3.82
CA VAL A 10 27.87 -30.08 -2.64
C VAL A 10 28.42 -28.66 -2.56
N LEU A 11 28.02 -27.93 -1.52
CA LEU A 11 28.50 -26.58 -1.24
C LEU A 11 29.58 -26.63 -0.16
N PRO A 12 30.69 -25.91 -0.31
CA PRO A 12 31.66 -25.69 0.75
C PRO A 12 31.00 -25.05 1.98
N GLU A 13 31.42 -25.48 3.18
CA GLU A 13 30.88 -24.97 4.43
C GLU A 13 31.09 -23.45 4.57
N GLU A 14 32.22 -22.94 4.07
CA GLU A 14 32.54 -21.51 4.07
C GLU A 14 31.51 -20.69 3.27
N GLU A 15 31.18 -21.13 2.06
CA GLU A 15 30.20 -20.45 1.19
C GLU A 15 28.79 -20.49 1.79
N TRP A 16 28.44 -21.63 2.42
CA TRP A 16 27.17 -21.77 3.12
C TRP A 16 27.04 -20.81 4.29
N ASN A 17 28.12 -20.67 5.07
CA ASN A 17 28.14 -19.75 6.20
C ASN A 17 28.06 -18.29 5.75
N GLN A 18 28.75 -17.90 4.67
CA GLN A 18 28.65 -16.55 4.10
C GLN A 18 27.23 -16.22 3.62
N LEU A 19 26.57 -17.17 2.94
CA LEU A 19 25.18 -17.01 2.51
C LEU A 19 24.25 -16.82 3.71
N ARG A 20 24.43 -17.60 4.77
CA ARG A 20 23.61 -17.52 5.97
C ARG A 20 23.79 -16.18 6.70
N VAL A 21 25.02 -15.66 6.77
CA VAL A 21 25.30 -14.34 7.35
C VAL A 21 24.60 -13.25 6.54
N GLY A 22 24.76 -13.24 5.21
CA GLY A 22 24.11 -12.26 4.35
C GLY A 22 22.58 -12.30 4.44
N GLN A 23 21.97 -13.49 4.55
CA GLN A 23 20.52 -13.60 4.74
C GLN A 23 20.06 -13.04 6.09
N ASN A 24 20.83 -13.23 7.15
CA ASN A 24 20.52 -12.69 8.46
C ASN A 24 20.57 -11.15 8.47
N GLU A 25 21.58 -10.56 7.82
CA GLU A 25 21.70 -9.11 7.69
C GLU A 25 20.51 -8.49 6.92
N ILE A 26 20.11 -9.11 5.80
CA ILE A 26 18.93 -8.67 5.05
C ILE A 26 17.68 -8.74 5.92
N LEU A 27 17.52 -9.82 6.68
CA LEU A 27 16.37 -10.02 7.56
C LEU A 27 16.33 -9.02 8.71
N GLU A 28 17.49 -8.66 9.26
CA GLU A 28 17.60 -7.58 10.25
C GLU A 28 17.25 -6.21 9.65
N LEU A 29 17.77 -5.90 8.47
CA LEU A 29 17.43 -4.66 7.77
C LEU A 29 15.92 -4.57 7.50
N LEU A 30 15.29 -5.66 7.04
CA LEU A 30 13.84 -5.72 6.83
C LEU A 30 13.04 -5.55 8.13
N LYS A 31 13.50 -6.13 9.25
CA LYS A 31 12.87 -5.94 10.57
C LYS A 31 13.00 -4.49 11.05
N ASN A 32 14.12 -3.84 10.75
CA ASN A 32 14.41 -2.46 11.13
C ASN A 32 13.74 -1.44 10.22
N ILE A 33 13.25 -1.85 9.04
CA ILE A 33 12.30 -1.07 8.27
C ILE A 33 10.98 -1.07 9.04
N ARG A 34 10.88 -0.14 9.99
CA ARG A 34 9.59 0.36 10.42
C ARG A 34 8.97 1.02 9.19
N PHE A 35 7.99 0.36 8.60
CA PHE A 35 6.96 1.06 7.87
C PHE A 35 6.38 2.05 8.88
N GLU A 36 6.90 3.28 8.89
CA GLU A 36 6.14 4.42 9.38
C GLU A 36 4.91 4.43 8.47
N PRO A 37 3.71 4.03 8.93
CA PRO A 37 2.53 4.39 8.17
C PRO A 37 2.64 5.90 8.08
N ARG A 38 2.80 6.46 6.87
CA ARG A 38 2.83 7.91 6.66
C ARG A 38 1.75 8.47 7.56
N LYS A 39 2.14 9.10 8.68
CA LYS A 39 1.19 9.55 9.68
C LYS A 39 0.17 10.33 8.89
N SER A 40 -1.08 9.87 8.89
CA SER A 40 -2.15 10.58 8.22
C SER A 40 -2.15 11.97 8.84
N THR A 41 -1.63 12.95 8.11
CA THR A 41 -1.45 14.35 8.51
C THR A 41 -2.81 15.06 8.54
N HIS A 42 -3.83 14.37 9.03
CA HIS A 42 -5.22 14.80 9.02
C HIS A 42 -5.70 15.00 10.46
N PRO A 43 -5.12 15.95 11.23
CA PRO A 43 -5.59 16.28 12.58
C PRO A 43 -7.05 16.77 12.58
N TYR A 44 -7.60 17.10 11.41
CA TYR A 44 -8.96 17.59 11.22
C TYR A 44 -9.92 16.56 10.60
N GLY A 45 -9.51 15.31 10.37
CA GLY A 45 -10.38 14.29 9.78
C GLY A 45 -10.71 14.49 8.29
N TYR A 46 -9.96 15.35 7.61
CA TYR A 46 -10.06 15.58 6.15
C TYR A 46 -8.71 15.37 5.50
N MET A 47 -8.70 14.71 4.33
CA MET A 47 -7.56 14.52 3.44
C MET A 47 -7.76 15.24 2.11
N THR A 48 -6.69 15.48 1.37
CA THR A 48 -6.79 16.05 0.02
C THR A 48 -7.30 15.01 -0.99
N ALA A 49 -7.83 15.49 -2.12
CA ALA A 49 -8.21 14.60 -3.22
C ALA A 49 -7.05 13.71 -3.71
N ILE A 50 -5.81 14.20 -3.68
CA ILE A 50 -4.63 13.43 -4.09
C ILE A 50 -4.41 12.26 -3.12
N GLU A 51 -4.43 12.53 -1.81
CA GLU A 51 -4.29 11.49 -0.78
C GLU A 51 -5.43 10.47 -0.84
N PHE A 52 -6.67 10.92 -1.08
CA PHE A 52 -7.80 10.02 -1.26
C PHE A 52 -7.61 9.10 -2.47
N MET A 53 -7.20 9.65 -3.62
CA MET A 53 -6.94 8.88 -4.84
C MET A 53 -5.81 7.86 -4.64
N GLU A 54 -4.75 8.23 -3.93
CA GLU A 54 -3.65 7.33 -3.59
C GLU A 54 -4.07 6.20 -2.64
N ALA A 55 -4.94 6.51 -1.67
CA ALA A 55 -5.45 5.56 -0.68
C ALA A 55 -6.40 4.52 -1.31
N VAL A 56 -7.35 4.96 -2.13
CA VAL A 56 -8.33 4.07 -2.80
C VAL A 56 -7.85 3.55 -4.16
N LYS A 57 -6.64 3.91 -4.59
CA LYS A 57 -6.00 3.49 -5.85
C LYS A 57 -6.82 3.83 -7.10
N ILE A 58 -7.44 5.00 -7.14
CA ILE A 58 -8.19 5.49 -8.31
C ILE A 58 -7.48 6.66 -9.01
N ARG A 59 -7.83 6.89 -10.28
CA ARG A 59 -7.35 8.03 -11.06
C ARG A 59 -8.33 9.21 -10.97
N ARG A 60 -7.88 10.38 -11.44
CA ARG A 60 -8.63 11.64 -11.43
C ARG A 60 -10.01 11.54 -12.06
N THR A 61 -10.13 10.84 -13.19
CA THR A 61 -11.40 10.66 -13.90
C THR A 61 -12.45 9.95 -13.04
N LYS A 62 -12.09 8.85 -12.38
CA LYS A 62 -12.99 8.12 -11.47
C LYS A 62 -13.31 8.95 -10.22
N PHE A 63 -12.33 9.68 -9.69
CA PHE A 63 -12.57 10.61 -8.58
C PHE A 63 -13.62 11.68 -8.96
N ASP A 64 -13.45 12.35 -10.10
CA ASP A 64 -14.38 13.39 -10.54
C ASP A 64 -15.78 12.82 -10.81
N GLN A 65 -15.88 11.60 -11.34
CA GLN A 65 -17.15 10.89 -11.48
C GLN A 65 -17.84 10.65 -10.12
N LEU A 66 -17.10 10.20 -9.11
CA LEU A 66 -17.64 9.97 -7.75
C LEU A 66 -18.12 11.26 -7.09
N VAL A 67 -17.40 12.37 -7.31
CA VAL A 67 -17.81 13.69 -6.84
C VAL A 67 -19.06 14.16 -7.58
N HIS A 68 -19.11 14.04 -8.91
CA HIS A 68 -20.24 14.51 -9.72
C HIS A 68 -21.52 13.71 -9.47
N THR A 69 -21.38 12.41 -9.20
CA THR A 69 -22.50 11.52 -8.85
C THR A 69 -22.86 11.55 -7.37
N ASN A 70 -22.26 12.45 -6.58
CA ASN A 70 -22.47 12.58 -5.12
C ASN A 70 -22.28 11.27 -4.34
N ARG A 71 -21.43 10.37 -4.84
CA ARG A 71 -21.12 9.09 -4.18
C ARG A 71 -20.18 9.28 -2.99
N ILE A 72 -19.30 10.28 -3.06
CA ILE A 72 -18.37 10.65 -1.99
C ILE A 72 -18.60 12.08 -1.53
N ARG A 73 -18.43 12.34 -0.23
CA ARG A 73 -18.53 13.69 0.34
C ARG A 73 -17.24 14.46 0.11
N THR A 74 -17.33 15.70 -0.36
CA THR A 74 -16.17 16.57 -0.54
C THR A 74 -16.42 17.99 -0.08
N ILE A 75 -15.36 18.69 0.31
CA ILE A 75 -15.36 20.12 0.66
C ILE A 75 -14.32 20.80 -0.22
N LYS A 76 -14.75 21.79 -1.01
CA LYS A 76 -13.84 22.63 -1.79
C LYS A 76 -13.41 23.83 -0.96
N LYS A 77 -12.10 24.00 -0.76
CA LYS A 77 -11.51 25.22 -0.18
C LYS A 77 -10.51 25.81 -1.16
N PHE A 78 -10.80 27.02 -1.64
CA PHE A 78 -10.04 27.68 -2.71
C PHE A 78 -9.90 26.78 -3.95
N ARG A 79 -8.66 26.42 -4.30
CA ARG A 79 -8.32 25.56 -5.44
C ARG A 79 -8.21 24.07 -5.06
N LYS A 80 -8.30 23.72 -3.78
CA LYS A 80 -8.11 22.35 -3.29
C LYS A 80 -9.44 21.70 -2.91
N ILE A 81 -9.54 20.40 -3.17
CA ILE A 81 -10.66 19.55 -2.77
C ILE A 81 -10.21 18.69 -1.60
N TYR A 82 -11.01 18.68 -0.55
CA TYR A 82 -10.82 17.91 0.66
C TYR A 82 -11.92 16.86 0.79
N VAL A 83 -11.59 15.70 1.32
CA VAL A 83 -12.43 14.53 1.48
C VAL A 83 -12.35 14.08 2.95
N PRO A 84 -13.46 13.81 3.64
CA PRO A 84 -13.41 13.20 4.97
C PRO A 84 -12.67 11.88 4.94
N VAL A 85 -11.84 11.61 5.96
CA VAL A 85 -11.08 10.35 6.05
C VAL A 85 -12.02 9.13 6.09
N SER A 86 -13.21 9.28 6.69
CA SER A 86 -14.24 8.23 6.74
C SER A 86 -14.80 7.81 5.39
N GLU A 87 -14.66 8.63 4.34
CA GLU A 87 -15.10 8.25 2.99
C GLU A 87 -14.19 7.18 2.38
N VAL A 88 -12.94 7.02 2.86
CA VAL A 88 -12.07 5.92 2.43
C VAL A 88 -12.66 4.58 2.87
N ASP A 89 -13.06 4.45 4.13
CA ASP A 89 -13.71 3.23 4.63
C ASP A 89 -15.04 2.98 3.94
N ARG A 90 -15.82 4.05 3.70
CA ARG A 90 -17.10 3.96 3.00
C ARG A 90 -16.91 3.46 1.56
N TYR A 91 -15.88 3.92 0.86
CA TYR A 91 -15.58 3.49 -0.50
C TYR A 91 -15.43 1.97 -0.62
N PHE A 92 -14.80 1.32 0.37
CA PHE A 92 -14.59 -0.14 0.36
C PHE A 92 -15.75 -0.96 0.94
N LYS A 93 -16.60 -0.36 1.79
CA LYS A 93 -17.69 -1.07 2.48
C LYS A 93 -19.04 -0.92 1.78
N ASP A 94 -19.26 0.18 1.08
CA ASP A 94 -20.54 0.52 0.48
C ASP A 94 -20.65 -0.07 -0.92
N SER A 95 -21.49 -1.09 -1.09
CA SER A 95 -21.77 -1.75 -2.38
C SER A 95 -22.29 -0.80 -3.47
N SER A 96 -22.73 0.40 -3.07
CA SER A 96 -23.21 1.43 -4.00
C SER A 96 -22.09 2.28 -4.61
N ILE A 97 -20.85 2.09 -4.16
CA ILE A 97 -19.66 2.78 -4.65
C ILE A 97 -18.78 1.77 -5.42
N PRO A 98 -18.49 2.01 -6.71
CA PRO A 98 -17.82 1.05 -7.60
C PRO A 98 -16.28 1.13 -7.58
#